data_AF-A0A1I8AMS0-F1
#
_entry.id   AF-A0A1I8AMS0-F1
#
_cell.length_a   1.000
_cell.length_b   1.000
_cell.length_c   1.000
_cell.angle_alpha   90.00
_cell.angle_beta   90.00
_cell.angle_gamma   90.00
#
_symmetry.space_group_name_H-M   'P 1'
#
loop_
_entity.id
_entity.type
_entity.pdbx_description
1 polymer ?
#
loop_
_entity_poly.entity_id
_entity_poly.type
_entity_poly.pdbx_seq_one_letter_code
_entity_poly.pdbx_strand_id
1 'polypeptide(L)'
;MPIGKHLEDGDLECWYPPGHGNFYEAFHASGLLDKFIAAGKDICFLSNIDNMGATVDMNILKHVCAHDAEFVMEVTDKTRADVKGGTLVQYEEKLMLLEIAQVPKDYVDEFKSVSKFRIFNTNNLWVKLPAVKRVVENKELDMEIIVNPKHLERGRDVIQLETAAGAAIKNFHGACGINVPRSRFLPVKKTSDLLLLMSNLYDIDSGSLTLSALRSFPTTPLVKLGSSFDKVKDFLARFQGIPDLLELDHLTVSGDVWFGKDVSLKGTVIIIANHGDRIDIPPGTILENKIVSGNLRILDH
;
A
#
# COMPACT_ATOMS: atom_id res chain seq x y z
N MET A 1 11.66 24.80 20.92
CA MET A 1 11.14 23.76 20.00
C MET A 1 10.29 24.44 18.93
N PRO A 2 10.22 23.95 17.68
CA PRO A 2 9.20 24.40 16.72
C PRO A 2 7.87 23.78 17.16
N ILE A 3 7.38 24.20 18.32
CA ILE A 3 6.02 23.88 18.75
C ILE A 3 5.22 24.97 18.07
N GLY A 4 4.45 24.60 17.05
CA GLY A 4 3.39 25.47 16.56
C GLY A 4 2.57 25.87 17.78
N LYS A 5 2.57 27.15 18.13
CA LYS A 5 1.84 27.62 19.32
C LYS A 5 0.39 27.86 18.97
N HIS A 6 0.17 28.29 17.72
CA HIS A 6 -1.16 28.57 17.19
C HIS A 6 -1.28 27.99 15.76
N LEU A 7 -2.49 27.52 15.41
CA LEU A 7 -2.82 27.08 14.05
C LEU A 7 -2.62 28.21 13.01
N GLU A 8 -2.68 29.46 13.45
CA GLU A 8 -2.50 30.67 12.64
C GLU A 8 -1.03 30.96 12.29
N ASP A 9 -0.07 30.30 12.96
CA ASP A 9 1.36 30.56 12.77
C ASP A 9 1.86 30.15 11.36
N GLY A 10 1.02 29.51 10.54
CA GLY A 10 1.25 29.25 9.11
C GLY A 10 2.37 28.24 8.78
N ASP A 11 3.20 27.88 9.76
CA ASP A 11 4.32 26.96 9.59
C ASP A 11 3.84 25.50 9.62
N LEU A 12 3.45 24.99 8.45
CA LEU A 12 2.95 23.61 8.28
C LEU A 12 3.99 22.55 8.70
N GLU A 13 5.30 22.86 8.68
CA GLU A 13 6.35 21.94 9.13
C GLU A 13 6.28 21.62 10.64
N CYS A 14 5.57 22.43 11.42
CA CYS A 14 5.38 22.22 12.86
C CYS A 14 4.29 21.18 13.18
N TRP A 15 3.48 20.78 12.19
CA TRP A 15 2.31 19.93 12.38
C TRP A 15 2.44 18.63 11.60
N TYR A 16 1.85 17.56 12.12
CA TYR A 16 1.79 16.27 11.43
C TYR A 16 0.49 15.55 11.79
N PRO A 17 -0.07 14.75 10.87
CA PRO A 17 -1.16 13.85 11.21
C PRO A 17 -0.62 12.70 12.11
N PRO A 18 -1.29 12.35 13.22
CA PRO A 18 -0.82 11.34 14.19
C PRO A 18 -0.99 9.88 13.72
N GLY A 19 -0.85 9.63 12.42
CA GLY A 19 -1.07 8.34 11.80
C GLY A 19 -2.56 7.99 11.64
N HIS A 20 -2.81 6.81 11.08
CA HIS A 20 -4.16 6.35 10.75
C HIS A 20 -4.94 5.81 11.96
N GLY A 21 -4.31 5.54 13.09
CA GLY A 21 -4.98 5.13 14.33
C GLY A 21 -5.89 6.22 14.93
N ASN A 22 -5.61 7.48 14.64
CA ASN A 22 -6.46 8.62 15.03
C ASN A 22 -7.84 8.61 14.35
N PHE A 23 -8.09 7.70 13.41
CA PHE A 23 -9.40 7.53 12.77
C PHE A 23 -10.54 7.43 13.79
N TYR A 24 -10.41 6.61 14.84
CA TYR A 24 -11.52 6.36 15.77
C TYR A 24 -11.94 7.60 16.56
N GLU A 25 -10.98 8.31 17.14
CA GLU A 25 -11.23 9.52 17.92
C GLU A 25 -11.72 10.67 17.02
N ALA A 26 -11.09 10.87 15.85
CA ALA A 26 -11.49 11.91 14.91
C ALA A 26 -12.90 11.65 14.32
N PHE A 27 -13.22 10.39 14.03
CA PHE A 27 -14.52 10.01 13.49
C PHE A 27 -15.64 10.23 14.52
N HIS A 28 -15.40 9.89 15.78
CA HIS A 28 -16.30 10.22 16.89
C HIS A 28 -16.42 11.74 17.08
N ALA A 29 -15.30 12.47 17.22
CA ALA A 29 -15.28 13.91 17.47
C ALA A 29 -15.94 14.74 16.35
N SER A 30 -15.94 14.24 15.11
CA SER A 30 -16.62 14.88 13.98
C SER A 30 -18.16 14.84 14.06
N GLY A 31 -18.73 14.01 14.92
CA GLY A 31 -20.18 13.74 14.99
C GLY A 31 -20.71 12.86 13.84
N LEU A 32 -19.85 12.45 12.90
CA LEU A 32 -20.25 11.57 11.80
C LEU A 32 -20.58 10.16 12.28
N LEU A 33 -19.86 9.65 13.29
CA LEU A 33 -20.14 8.35 13.89
C LEU A 33 -21.60 8.25 14.38
N ASP A 34 -22.02 9.22 15.21
CA ASP A 34 -23.39 9.29 15.71
C ASP A 34 -24.41 9.46 14.59
N LYS A 35 -24.11 10.31 13.61
CA LYS A 35 -24.96 10.52 12.43
C LYS A 35 -25.18 9.22 11.66
N PHE A 36 -24.14 8.42 11.45
CA PHE A 36 -24.25 7.16 10.71
C PHE A 36 -24.98 6.07 11.50
N ILE A 37 -24.72 5.97 12.81
CA ILE A 37 -25.48 5.07 13.70
C ILE A 37 -26.97 5.46 13.69
N ALA A 38 -27.30 6.74 13.84
CA ALA A 38 -28.67 7.24 13.79
C ALA A 38 -29.36 6.99 12.43
N ALA A 39 -28.59 6.94 11.35
CA ALA A 39 -29.07 6.57 10.02
C ALA A 39 -29.19 5.05 9.80
N GLY A 40 -29.00 4.23 10.85
CA GLY A 40 -29.11 2.78 10.80
C GLY A 40 -27.94 2.08 10.12
N LYS A 41 -26.75 2.72 10.07
CA LYS A 41 -25.51 2.07 9.60
C LYS A 41 -24.86 1.33 10.77
N ASP A 42 -24.39 0.11 10.51
CA ASP A 42 -23.81 -0.76 11.55
C ASP A 42 -22.32 -1.03 11.34
N ILE A 43 -21.85 -1.12 10.10
CA ILE A 43 -20.47 -1.50 9.78
C ILE A 43 -19.80 -0.40 8.96
N CYS A 44 -18.55 -0.09 9.31
CA CYS A 44 -17.63 0.73 8.53
C CYS A 44 -16.57 -0.16 7.89
N PHE A 45 -16.40 -0.02 6.58
CA PHE A 45 -15.26 -0.58 5.86
C PHE A 45 -14.21 0.53 5.66
N LEU A 46 -13.02 0.33 6.24
CA LEU A 46 -11.89 1.23 6.16
C LEU A 46 -10.79 0.62 5.29
N SER A 47 -10.28 1.38 4.33
CA SER A 47 -9.17 0.97 3.46
C SER A 47 -8.35 2.18 3.02
N ASN A 48 -7.15 1.92 2.49
CA ASN A 48 -6.32 2.97 1.90
C ASN A 48 -6.81 3.29 0.49
N ILE A 49 -6.91 4.58 0.15
CA ILE A 49 -7.29 5.01 -1.22
C ILE A 49 -6.27 4.56 -2.28
N ASP A 50 -5.01 4.36 -1.89
CA ASP A 50 -3.98 3.83 -2.76
C ASP A 50 -4.04 2.30 -2.93
N ASN A 51 -4.90 1.59 -2.19
CA ASN A 51 -5.16 0.18 -2.40
C ASN A 51 -6.32 0.00 -3.39
N MET A 52 -5.98 -0.19 -4.66
CA MET A 52 -6.97 -0.36 -5.73
C MET A 52 -7.74 -1.68 -5.66
N GLY A 53 -7.27 -2.64 -4.86
CA GLY A 53 -7.95 -3.92 -4.63
C GLY A 53 -9.02 -3.86 -3.54
N ALA A 54 -9.06 -2.80 -2.74
CA ALA A 54 -9.94 -2.67 -1.59
C ALA A 54 -11.38 -2.26 -1.96
N THR A 55 -12.07 -3.11 -2.70
CA THR A 55 -13.50 -2.94 -3.02
C THR A 55 -14.39 -3.52 -1.92
N VAL A 56 -15.66 -3.14 -1.88
CA VAL A 56 -16.63 -3.73 -0.94
C VAL A 56 -16.94 -5.17 -1.39
N ASP A 57 -16.52 -6.15 -0.60
CA ASP A 57 -16.81 -7.56 -0.84
C ASP A 57 -18.06 -8.01 -0.10
N MET A 58 -19.08 -8.44 -0.85
CA MET A 58 -20.37 -8.84 -0.28
C MET A 58 -20.31 -10.16 0.50
N ASN A 59 -19.36 -11.04 0.20
CA ASN A 59 -19.16 -12.27 0.96
C ASN A 59 -18.53 -11.98 2.32
N ILE A 60 -17.54 -11.09 2.36
CA ILE A 60 -16.95 -10.62 3.61
C ILE A 60 -17.99 -9.87 4.43
N LEU A 61 -18.74 -8.94 3.82
CA LEU A 61 -19.82 -8.24 4.51
C LEU A 61 -20.86 -9.20 5.09
N LYS A 62 -21.29 -10.20 4.31
CA LYS A 62 -22.21 -11.24 4.79
C LYS A 62 -21.62 -12.01 5.97
N HIS A 63 -20.32 -12.32 5.94
CA HIS A 63 -19.63 -12.98 7.05
C HIS A 63 -19.60 -12.08 8.30
N VAL A 64 -19.24 -10.81 8.17
CA VAL A 64 -19.23 -9.84 9.28
C VAL A 64 -20.63 -9.66 9.89
N CYS A 65 -21.67 -9.58 9.07
CA CYS A 65 -23.06 -9.47 9.54
C CYS A 65 -23.56 -10.74 10.25
N ALA A 66 -23.05 -11.92 9.87
CA ALA A 66 -23.48 -13.20 10.45
C ALA A 66 -22.77 -13.56 11.76
N HIS A 67 -21.70 -12.84 12.12
CA HIS A 67 -20.89 -13.12 13.30
C HIS A 67 -20.88 -11.92 14.26
N ASP A 68 -20.58 -12.20 15.52
CA ASP A 68 -20.51 -11.18 16.57
C ASP A 68 -19.15 -10.46 16.63
N ALA A 69 -18.25 -10.70 15.67
CA ALA A 69 -16.98 -10.00 15.57
C ALA A 69 -17.19 -8.49 15.41
N GLU A 70 -16.69 -7.71 16.36
CA GLU A 70 -16.76 -6.23 16.30
C GLU A 70 -15.71 -5.65 15.34
N PHE A 71 -14.66 -6.40 15.04
CA PHE A 71 -13.54 -5.98 14.21
C PHE A 71 -13.01 -7.15 13.37
N VAL A 72 -12.93 -6.95 12.07
CA VAL A 72 -12.37 -7.93 11.13
C VAL A 72 -11.28 -7.28 10.30
N MET A 73 -10.09 -7.89 10.31
CA MET A 73 -8.95 -7.47 9.50
C MET A 73 -8.76 -8.43 8.34
N GLU A 74 -8.76 -7.92 7.12
CA GLU A 74 -8.32 -8.73 5.98
C GLU A 74 -6.79 -8.86 6.01
N VAL A 75 -6.32 -10.09 5.98
CA VAL A 75 -4.90 -10.43 5.83
C VAL A 75 -4.70 -11.15 4.50
N THR A 76 -3.51 -11.08 3.93
CA THR A 76 -3.15 -11.82 2.71
C THR A 76 -1.87 -12.62 2.96
N ASP A 77 -1.63 -13.64 2.15
CA ASP A 77 -0.36 -14.37 2.19
C ASP A 77 0.83 -13.43 1.95
N LYS A 78 1.85 -13.55 2.80
CA LYS A 78 3.06 -12.72 2.80
C LYS A 78 4.00 -13.16 1.68
N THR A 79 4.43 -12.22 0.85
CA THR A 79 5.44 -12.43 -0.19
C THR A 79 6.79 -11.84 0.23
N ARG A 80 7.86 -12.17 -0.52
CA ARG A 80 9.19 -11.56 -0.31
C ARG A 80 9.21 -10.05 -0.54
N ALA A 81 8.21 -9.48 -1.23
CA ALA A 81 8.10 -8.04 -1.43
C ALA A 81 7.51 -7.33 -0.21
N ASP A 82 6.79 -8.04 0.67
CA ASP A 82 6.06 -7.49 1.81
C ASP A 82 6.99 -7.39 3.04
N VAL A 83 8.04 -6.58 2.89
CA VAL A 83 9.10 -6.39 3.91
C VAL A 83 8.77 -5.33 4.97
N LYS A 84 7.75 -4.51 4.73
CA LYS A 84 7.31 -3.42 5.62
C LYS A 84 5.82 -3.58 5.90
N GLY A 85 5.44 -3.52 7.17
CA GLY A 85 4.08 -3.65 7.68
C GLY A 85 3.95 -4.79 8.70
N GLY A 86 2.74 -4.96 9.23
CA GLY A 86 2.47 -5.86 10.34
C GLY A 86 1.85 -7.20 9.94
N THR A 87 1.85 -8.11 10.91
CA THR A 87 1.15 -9.41 10.86
C THR A 87 0.27 -9.55 12.09
N LEU A 88 -0.82 -10.31 11.97
CA LEU A 88 -1.59 -10.72 13.14
C LEU A 88 -0.83 -11.78 13.93
N VAL A 89 -0.83 -11.62 15.25
CA VAL A 89 -0.29 -12.57 16.23
C VAL A 89 -1.27 -12.73 17.39
N GLN A 90 -1.14 -13.83 18.12
CA GLN A 90 -1.81 -14.00 19.40
C GLN A 90 -0.82 -13.66 20.52
N TYR A 91 -1.19 -12.73 21.38
CA TYR A 91 -0.40 -12.29 22.53
C TYR A 91 -1.34 -12.14 23.74
N GLU A 92 -1.01 -12.80 24.85
CA GLU A 92 -1.86 -12.80 26.07
C GLU A 92 -3.32 -13.13 25.77
N GLU A 93 -3.55 -14.19 24.99
CA GLU A 93 -4.87 -14.68 24.54
C GLU A 93 -5.65 -13.74 23.61
N LYS A 94 -5.13 -12.54 23.31
CA LYS A 94 -5.74 -11.57 22.41
C LYS A 94 -5.07 -11.56 21.04
N LEU A 95 -5.86 -11.25 20.02
CA LEU A 95 -5.35 -10.97 18.68
C LEU A 95 -4.75 -9.55 18.66
N MET A 96 -3.53 -9.43 18.17
CA MET A 96 -2.77 -8.17 18.11
C MET A 96 -2.13 -8.02 16.74
N LEU A 97 -2.02 -6.77 16.26
CA LEU A 97 -1.19 -6.44 15.10
C LEU A 97 0.24 -6.18 15.56
N LEU A 98 1.16 -7.07 15.19
CA LEU A 98 2.60 -6.91 15.43
C LEU A 98 3.25 -6.22 14.22
N GLU A 99 3.72 -5.00 14.42
CA GLU A 99 4.47 -4.20 13.44
C GLU A 99 5.98 -4.40 13.60
N ILE A 100 6.74 -4.26 12.49
CA ILE A 100 8.20 -4.40 12.52
C ILE A 100 8.89 -3.46 13.51
N ALA A 101 8.32 -2.27 13.75
CA ALA A 101 8.86 -1.29 14.69
C ALA A 101 8.82 -1.75 16.15
N GLN A 102 7.97 -2.73 16.47
CA GLN A 102 7.83 -3.31 17.81
C GLN A 102 8.74 -4.52 18.01
N VAL A 103 9.34 -5.04 16.94
CA VAL A 103 10.19 -6.22 16.98
C VAL A 103 11.62 -5.83 17.40
N PRO A 104 12.20 -6.45 18.44
CA PRO A 104 13.58 -6.19 18.82
C PRO A 104 14.54 -6.51 17.67
N LYS A 105 15.62 -5.74 17.56
CA LYS A 105 16.57 -5.81 16.43
C LYS A 105 17.06 -7.23 16.14
N ASP A 106 17.30 -8.02 17.18
CA ASP A 106 17.82 -9.39 17.08
C ASP A 106 16.82 -10.39 16.45
N TYR A 107 15.53 -10.05 16.41
CA TYR A 107 14.46 -10.91 15.89
C TYR A 107 13.82 -10.38 14.60
N VAL A 108 14.33 -9.29 14.04
CA VAL A 108 13.78 -8.67 12.82
C VAL A 108 13.81 -9.63 11.63
N ASP A 109 14.87 -10.42 11.48
CA ASP A 109 14.97 -11.38 10.36
C ASP A 109 14.00 -12.55 10.52
N GLU A 110 13.71 -12.96 11.75
CA GLU A 110 12.67 -13.95 12.03
C GLU A 110 11.27 -13.42 11.70
N PHE A 111 11.00 -12.16 12.06
CA PHE A 111 9.73 -11.50 11.72
C PHE A 111 9.54 -11.34 10.20
N LYS A 112 10.61 -11.06 9.47
CA LYS A 112 10.59 -11.00 7.99
C LYS A 112 10.39 -12.36 7.35
N SER A 113 10.68 -13.46 8.06
CA SER A 113 10.57 -14.80 7.51
C SER A 113 9.12 -15.18 7.19
N VAL A 114 8.86 -15.43 5.90
CA VAL A 114 7.58 -15.94 5.40
C VAL A 114 7.25 -17.35 5.91
N SER A 115 8.24 -18.10 6.40
CA SER A 115 8.01 -19.44 6.97
C SER A 115 7.42 -19.39 8.37
N LYS A 116 7.76 -18.36 9.15
CA LYS A 116 7.21 -18.11 10.50
C LYS A 116 5.92 -17.31 10.44
N PHE A 117 5.94 -16.17 9.75
CA PHE A 117 4.78 -15.30 9.59
C PHE A 117 4.30 -15.38 8.15
N ARG A 118 3.23 -16.14 7.94
CA ARG A 118 2.70 -16.47 6.61
C ARG A 118 1.73 -15.43 6.06
N ILE A 119 1.18 -14.58 6.93
CA ILE A 119 0.16 -13.59 6.60
C ILE A 119 0.68 -12.17 6.83
N PHE A 120 0.00 -11.21 6.20
CA PHE A 120 0.34 -9.80 6.23
C PHE A 120 -0.94 -8.96 6.27
N ASN A 121 -0.96 -7.90 7.07
CA ASN A 121 -2.11 -6.99 7.18
C ASN A 121 -2.30 -6.16 5.90
N THR A 122 -3.47 -6.23 5.29
CA THR A 122 -3.80 -5.45 4.08
C THR A 122 -4.21 -4.00 4.39
N ASN A 123 -4.49 -3.71 5.66
CA ASN A 123 -5.15 -2.48 6.13
C ASN A 123 -6.57 -2.27 5.57
N ASN A 124 -7.22 -3.34 5.08
CA ASN A 124 -8.65 -3.39 4.82
C ASN A 124 -9.35 -3.90 6.10
N LEU A 125 -10.11 -3.04 6.76
CA LEU A 125 -10.68 -3.27 8.08
C LEU A 125 -12.20 -3.11 8.04
N TRP A 126 -12.92 -4.02 8.70
CA TRP A 126 -14.37 -3.95 8.86
C TRP A 126 -14.66 -3.82 10.35
N VAL A 127 -15.30 -2.72 10.75
CA VAL A 127 -15.50 -2.40 12.16
C VAL A 127 -16.95 -2.03 12.43
N LYS A 128 -17.54 -2.60 13.49
CA LYS A 128 -18.90 -2.25 13.93
C LYS A 128 -18.91 -0.85 14.55
N LEU A 129 -19.75 0.04 14.01
CA LEU A 129 -19.89 1.43 14.46
C LEU A 129 -20.28 1.55 15.94
N PRO A 130 -21.24 0.75 16.48
CA PRO A 130 -21.54 0.77 17.92
C PRO A 130 -20.33 0.41 18.78
N ALA A 131 -19.49 -0.52 18.32
CA ALA A 131 -18.27 -0.90 19.01
C ALA A 131 -17.24 0.22 18.98
N VAL A 132 -17.07 0.91 17.84
CA VAL A 132 -16.21 2.12 17.76
C VAL A 132 -16.65 3.16 18.78
N LYS A 133 -17.95 3.43 18.87
CA LYS A 133 -18.49 4.38 19.85
C LYS A 133 -18.17 3.94 21.29
N ARG A 134 -18.44 2.69 21.63
CA ARG A 134 -18.14 2.09 22.94
C ARG A 134 -16.67 2.26 23.32
N VAL A 135 -15.74 1.84 22.46
CA VAL A 135 -14.31 1.85 22.81
C VAL A 135 -13.74 3.28 22.93
N VAL A 136 -14.28 4.24 22.17
CA VAL A 136 -13.88 5.65 22.26
C VAL A 136 -14.45 6.31 23.51
N GLU A 137 -15.76 6.20 23.76
CA GLU A 137 -16.41 6.84 24.92
C GLU A 137 -15.90 6.29 26.26
N ASN A 138 -15.66 4.97 26.32
CA ASN A 138 -15.10 4.30 27.51
C ASN A 138 -13.58 4.45 27.63
N LYS A 139 -12.91 5.08 26.66
CA LYS A 139 -11.44 5.22 26.60
C LYS A 139 -10.71 3.86 26.71
N GLU A 140 -11.24 2.86 26.00
CA GLU A 140 -10.69 1.50 25.97
C GLU A 140 -9.61 1.31 24.90
N LEU A 141 -9.46 2.26 23.97
CA LEU A 141 -8.45 2.21 22.92
C LEU A 141 -7.05 2.25 23.55
N ASP A 142 -6.32 1.16 23.34
CA ASP A 142 -4.91 1.01 23.69
C ASP A 142 -4.20 0.60 22.41
N MET A 143 -3.37 1.48 21.84
CA MET A 143 -2.68 1.23 20.57
C MET A 143 -1.20 1.53 20.76
N GLU A 144 -0.36 0.68 20.20
CA GLU A 144 1.08 0.86 20.27
C GLU A 144 1.52 2.14 19.55
N ILE A 145 2.35 2.92 20.23
CA ILE A 145 2.91 4.16 19.70
C ILE A 145 4.02 3.82 18.70
N ILE A 146 3.88 4.35 17.50
CA ILE A 146 4.90 4.31 16.44
C ILE A 146 5.74 5.58 16.56
N VAL A 147 7.03 5.41 16.86
CA VAL A 147 8.00 6.51 16.93
C VAL A 147 8.67 6.65 15.57
N ASN A 148 8.41 7.76 14.88
CA ASN A 148 8.90 8.01 13.52
C ASN A 148 9.90 9.19 13.52
N PRO A 149 11.21 8.92 13.49
CA PRO A 149 12.23 9.97 13.35
C PRO A 149 12.15 10.60 11.95
N LYS A 150 12.09 11.93 11.90
CA LYS A 150 12.07 12.69 10.65
C LYS A 150 13.15 13.76 10.64
N HIS A 151 13.74 13.96 9.47
CA HIS A 151 14.60 15.10 9.20
C HIS A 151 13.80 16.12 8.40
N LEU A 152 13.52 17.27 8.99
CA LEU A 152 12.82 18.38 8.33
C LEU A 152 13.74 19.03 7.29
N GLU A 153 13.15 19.63 6.25
CA GLU A 153 13.89 20.30 5.17
C GLU A 153 14.81 21.42 5.69
N ARG A 154 14.43 22.06 6.80
CA ARG A 154 15.23 23.09 7.50
C ARG A 154 16.43 22.52 8.29
N GLY A 155 16.79 21.25 8.08
CA GLY A 155 17.98 20.63 8.67
C GLY A 155 17.81 20.23 10.13
N ARG A 156 16.58 19.92 10.58
CA ARG A 156 16.28 19.59 11.98
C ARG A 156 15.69 18.20 12.12
N ASP A 157 16.22 17.43 13.07
CA ASP A 157 15.65 16.16 13.47
C ASP A 157 14.48 16.36 14.45
N VAL A 158 13.38 15.68 14.17
CA VAL A 158 12.16 15.66 15.00
C VAL A 158 11.63 14.23 15.16
N ILE A 159 10.77 14.04 16.14
CA ILE A 159 10.05 12.79 16.38
C ILE A 159 8.56 13.03 16.16
N GLN A 160 7.95 12.19 15.34
CA GLN A 160 6.50 12.11 15.16
C GLN A 160 6.00 10.86 15.89
N LEU A 161 4.93 11.01 16.68
CA LEU A 161 4.28 9.93 17.40
C LEU A 161 2.97 9.59 16.71
N GLU A 162 2.89 8.39 16.17
CA GLU A 162 1.76 7.94 15.38
C GLU A 162 1.13 6.68 15.99
N THR A 163 -0.09 6.36 15.60
CA THR A 163 -0.73 5.07 15.89
C THR A 163 -1.27 4.46 14.60
N ALA A 164 -1.48 3.14 14.59
CA ALA A 164 -2.02 2.41 13.46
C ALA A 164 -3.47 1.96 13.74
N ALA A 165 -4.38 2.20 12.80
CA ALA A 165 -5.78 1.79 12.89
C ALA A 165 -5.94 0.29 13.19
N GLY A 166 -5.13 -0.56 12.56
CA GLY A 166 -5.16 -2.01 12.79
C GLY A 166 -4.69 -2.45 14.18
N ALA A 167 -3.94 -1.61 14.91
CA ALA A 167 -3.49 -1.92 16.28
C ALA A 167 -4.66 -1.97 17.27
N ALA A 168 -5.75 -1.26 16.99
CA ALA A 168 -6.95 -1.26 17.83
C ALA A 168 -7.66 -2.62 17.90
N ILE A 169 -7.32 -3.59 17.03
CA ILE A 169 -7.98 -4.91 16.95
C ILE A 169 -8.10 -5.61 18.32
N LYS A 170 -7.12 -5.43 19.22
CA LYS A 170 -7.10 -6.02 20.56
C LYS A 170 -8.15 -5.46 21.52
N ASN A 171 -8.76 -4.31 21.19
CA ASN A 171 -9.76 -3.62 21.99
C ASN A 171 -11.21 -3.98 21.61
N PHE A 172 -11.39 -4.78 20.56
CA PHE A 172 -12.71 -5.17 20.04
C PHE A 172 -13.05 -6.62 20.38
N HIS A 173 -14.31 -6.87 20.73
CA HIS A 173 -14.77 -8.22 21.08
C HIS A 173 -14.92 -9.11 19.84
N GLY A 174 -14.55 -10.38 19.99
CA GLY A 174 -14.67 -11.38 18.92
C GLY A 174 -13.83 -11.05 17.68
N ALA A 175 -12.82 -10.18 17.80
CA ALA A 175 -12.03 -9.72 16.68
C ALA A 175 -11.34 -10.89 15.95
N CYS A 176 -11.32 -10.85 14.62
CA CYS A 176 -10.75 -11.94 13.82
C CYS A 176 -10.01 -11.43 12.57
N GLY A 177 -9.18 -12.30 12.01
CA GLY A 177 -8.55 -12.10 10.71
C GLY A 177 -9.17 -13.00 9.65
N ILE A 178 -9.37 -12.49 8.44
CA ILE A 178 -9.80 -13.29 7.28
C ILE A 178 -8.68 -13.27 6.24
N ASN A 179 -8.21 -14.45 5.82
CA ASN A 179 -7.25 -14.53 4.73
C ASN A 179 -7.97 -14.32 3.38
N VAL A 180 -7.61 -13.26 2.68
CA VAL A 180 -8.20 -12.86 1.39
C VAL A 180 -7.21 -13.07 0.26
N PRO A 181 -7.68 -13.29 -0.98
CA PRO A 181 -6.80 -13.33 -2.12
C PRO A 181 -6.10 -11.99 -2.32
N ARG A 182 -4.87 -12.04 -2.85
CA ARG A 182 -4.03 -10.85 -3.08
C ARG A 182 -4.66 -9.84 -4.05
N SER A 183 -5.68 -10.22 -4.81
CA SER A 183 -6.49 -9.29 -5.61
C SER A 183 -7.11 -8.15 -4.78
N ARG A 184 -7.31 -8.36 -3.47
CA ARG A 184 -7.81 -7.34 -2.55
C ARG A 184 -6.73 -6.43 -1.95
N PHE A 185 -5.46 -6.72 -2.27
CA PHE A 185 -4.29 -5.98 -1.80
C PHE A 185 -3.41 -5.58 -2.99
N LEU A 186 -3.79 -4.48 -3.61
CA LEU A 186 -3.14 -3.89 -4.78
C LEU A 186 -2.73 -2.42 -4.50
N PRO A 187 -1.78 -2.19 -3.57
CA PRO A 187 -1.33 -0.85 -3.21
C PRO A 187 -0.47 -0.22 -4.29
N VAL A 188 -0.70 1.07 -4.58
CA VAL A 188 0.07 1.87 -5.52
C VAL A 188 0.94 2.86 -4.74
N LYS A 189 2.22 2.52 -4.56
CA LYS A 189 3.16 3.35 -3.76
C LYS A 189 4.24 3.97 -4.60
N LYS A 190 4.58 3.37 -5.74
CA LYS A 190 5.62 3.82 -6.66
C LYS A 190 5.09 3.86 -8.09
N THR A 191 5.80 4.58 -8.95
CA THR A 191 5.54 4.59 -10.40
C THR A 191 5.72 3.21 -11.04
N SER A 192 6.47 2.30 -10.40
CA SER A 192 6.52 0.88 -10.79
C SER A 192 5.16 0.18 -10.65
N ASP A 193 4.41 0.48 -9.59
CA ASP A 193 3.06 -0.05 -9.38
C ASP A 193 2.08 0.62 -10.36
N LEU A 194 2.25 1.92 -10.60
CA LEU A 194 1.46 2.67 -11.57
C LEU A 194 1.61 2.10 -12.99
N LEU A 195 2.84 1.74 -13.40
CA LEU A 195 3.08 1.11 -14.70
C LEU A 195 2.30 -0.20 -14.87
N LEU A 196 2.25 -1.02 -13.83
CA LEU A 196 1.49 -2.27 -13.84
C LEU A 196 0.00 -1.99 -14.09
N LEU A 197 -0.60 -1.07 -13.32
CA LEU A 197 -2.02 -0.77 -13.40
C LEU A 197 -2.43 -0.03 -14.68
N MET A 198 -1.54 0.77 -15.26
CA MET A 198 -1.81 1.47 -16.51
C MET A 198 -1.65 0.58 -17.75
N SER A 199 -1.01 -0.59 -17.60
CA SER A 199 -0.76 -1.51 -18.71
C SER A 199 -1.99 -2.38 -19.01
N ASN A 200 -1.95 -3.06 -20.15
CA ASN A 200 -2.93 -4.08 -20.54
C ASN A 200 -2.94 -5.34 -19.64
N LEU A 201 -2.13 -5.37 -18.57
CA LEU A 201 -2.19 -6.40 -17.54
C LEU A 201 -3.48 -6.33 -16.72
N TYR A 202 -4.08 -5.15 -16.59
CA TYR A 202 -5.33 -4.95 -15.86
C TYR A 202 -6.42 -4.37 -16.75
N ASP A 203 -7.62 -4.91 -16.60
CA ASP A 203 -8.85 -4.35 -17.15
C ASP A 203 -9.51 -3.46 -16.10
N ILE A 204 -10.08 -2.32 -16.54
CA ILE A 204 -10.83 -1.41 -15.68
C ILE A 204 -12.31 -1.49 -16.07
N ASP A 205 -13.14 -1.91 -15.12
CA ASP A 205 -14.60 -1.86 -15.25
C ASP A 205 -15.21 -1.12 -14.07
N SER A 206 -15.98 -0.08 -14.35
CA SER A 206 -16.71 0.70 -13.33
C SER A 206 -15.84 1.16 -12.15
N GLY A 207 -14.56 1.49 -12.42
CA GLY A 207 -13.58 1.91 -11.42
C GLY A 207 -12.90 0.78 -10.64
N SER A 208 -13.23 -0.48 -10.92
CA SER A 208 -12.57 -1.67 -10.35
C SER A 208 -11.53 -2.22 -11.31
N LEU A 209 -10.38 -2.63 -10.76
CA LEU A 209 -9.28 -3.23 -11.51
C LEU A 209 -9.30 -4.75 -11.37
N THR A 210 -9.28 -5.45 -12.50
CA THR A 210 -9.18 -6.92 -12.55
C THR A 210 -8.01 -7.34 -13.41
N LEU A 211 -7.28 -8.37 -12.99
CA LEU A 211 -6.21 -8.93 -13.82
C LEU A 211 -6.83 -9.43 -15.14
N SER A 212 -6.20 -9.10 -16.26
CA SER A 212 -6.74 -9.44 -17.57
C SER A 212 -6.89 -10.95 -17.75
N ALA A 213 -8.02 -11.38 -18.32
CA ALA A 213 -8.25 -12.79 -18.64
C ALA A 213 -7.27 -13.33 -19.71
N LEU A 214 -6.61 -12.43 -20.45
CA LEU A 214 -5.58 -12.79 -21.43
C LEU A 214 -4.24 -13.17 -20.78
N ARG A 215 -4.07 -12.89 -19.48
CA ARG A 215 -2.84 -13.21 -18.76
C ARG A 215 -2.76 -14.71 -18.50
N SER A 216 -1.74 -15.37 -19.04
CA SER A 216 -1.52 -16.82 -18.89
C SER A 216 -1.23 -17.28 -17.47
N PHE A 217 -0.67 -16.40 -16.61
CA PHE A 217 -0.29 -16.73 -15.24
C PHE A 217 -0.90 -15.74 -14.23
N PRO A 218 -1.55 -16.20 -13.15
CA PRO A 218 -2.23 -15.33 -12.19
C PRO A 218 -1.28 -14.47 -11.34
N THR A 219 0.03 -14.69 -11.46
CA THR A 219 1.06 -13.93 -10.74
C THR A 219 1.31 -12.57 -11.40
N THR A 220 1.25 -11.51 -10.61
CA THR A 220 1.66 -10.16 -11.02
C THR A 220 3.19 -10.11 -11.28
N PRO A 221 3.66 -9.55 -12.41
CA PRO A 221 5.08 -9.40 -12.68
C PRO A 221 5.78 -8.47 -11.69
N LEU A 222 7.07 -8.69 -11.51
CA LEU A 222 7.90 -7.83 -10.67
C LEU A 222 8.49 -6.69 -11.52
N VAL A 223 8.05 -5.46 -11.27
CA VAL A 223 8.54 -4.26 -11.94
C VAL A 223 9.39 -3.41 -10.97
N LYS A 224 10.57 -3.01 -11.41
CA LYS A 224 11.47 -2.09 -10.71
C LYS A 224 11.93 -1.00 -11.67
N LEU A 225 11.41 0.20 -11.49
CA LEU A 225 11.88 1.40 -12.17
C LEU A 225 12.88 2.15 -11.28
N GLY A 226 13.99 2.58 -11.87
CA GLY A 226 15.04 3.33 -11.18
C GLY A 226 14.64 4.78 -10.86
N SER A 227 15.55 5.50 -10.19
CA SER A 227 15.28 6.84 -9.65
C SER A 227 14.84 7.89 -10.69
N SER A 228 15.23 7.71 -11.95
CA SER A 228 14.76 8.54 -13.08
C SER A 228 13.25 8.51 -13.31
N PHE A 229 12.54 7.56 -12.69
CA PHE A 229 11.10 7.38 -12.78
C PHE A 229 10.37 7.66 -11.45
N ASP A 230 11.05 8.10 -10.38
CA ASP A 230 10.42 8.27 -9.06
C ASP A 230 9.28 9.29 -9.08
N LYS A 231 9.43 10.37 -9.85
CA LYS A 231 8.41 11.41 -10.01
C LYS A 231 7.45 11.04 -11.13
N VAL A 232 6.15 11.15 -10.86
CA VAL A 232 5.08 10.87 -11.84
C VAL A 232 5.27 11.65 -13.14
N LYS A 233 5.68 12.92 -13.06
CA LYS A 233 5.97 13.74 -14.25
C LYS A 233 7.05 13.13 -15.15
N ASP A 234 8.14 12.68 -14.55
CA ASP A 234 9.27 12.10 -15.29
C ASP A 234 8.92 10.71 -15.82
N PHE A 235 8.20 9.91 -15.02
CA PHE A 235 7.63 8.63 -15.45
C PHE A 235 6.75 8.79 -16.70
N LEU A 236 5.75 9.70 -16.67
CA LEU A 236 4.84 9.91 -17.79
C LEU A 236 5.57 10.45 -19.03
N ALA A 237 6.57 11.33 -18.85
CA ALA A 237 7.35 11.84 -19.96
C ALA A 237 8.18 10.75 -20.66
N ARG A 238 8.67 9.77 -19.89
CA ARG A 238 9.54 8.69 -20.37
C ARG A 238 8.80 7.57 -21.08
N PHE A 239 7.48 7.46 -20.93
CA PHE A 239 6.65 6.48 -21.62
C PHE A 239 5.73 7.20 -22.62
N GLN A 240 6.09 7.20 -23.91
CA GLN A 240 5.23 7.78 -24.96
C GLN A 240 3.94 6.98 -25.19
N GLY A 241 3.93 5.73 -24.73
CA GLY A 241 2.78 4.85 -24.57
C GLY A 241 3.11 3.82 -23.49
N ILE A 242 2.10 3.29 -22.82
CA ILE A 242 2.31 2.23 -21.83
C ILE A 242 2.60 0.93 -22.57
N PRO A 243 3.71 0.24 -22.27
CA PRO A 243 4.07 -1.00 -22.96
C PRO A 243 3.07 -2.13 -22.67
N ASP A 244 3.00 -3.07 -23.61
CA ASP A 244 2.35 -4.36 -23.39
C ASP A 244 3.17 -5.18 -22.38
N LEU A 245 2.51 -5.55 -21.27
CA LEU A 245 3.09 -6.33 -20.17
C LEU A 245 2.38 -7.68 -19.96
N LEU A 246 1.49 -8.10 -20.87
CA LEU A 246 0.68 -9.31 -20.70
C LEU A 246 1.50 -10.58 -20.53
N GLU A 247 2.70 -10.63 -21.11
CA GLU A 247 3.62 -11.77 -21.03
C GLU A 247 4.88 -11.44 -20.20
N LEU A 248 4.91 -10.33 -19.47
CA LEU A 248 6.04 -9.95 -18.62
C LEU A 248 6.11 -10.82 -17.37
N ASP A 249 7.32 -11.20 -16.93
CA ASP A 249 7.57 -11.80 -15.60
C ASP A 249 8.36 -10.85 -14.70
N HIS A 250 9.40 -10.22 -15.26
CA HIS A 250 10.31 -9.35 -14.53
C HIS A 250 10.78 -8.18 -15.39
N LEU A 251 10.64 -6.96 -14.88
CA LEU A 251 11.18 -5.76 -15.50
C LEU A 251 12.07 -5.02 -14.50
N THR A 252 13.33 -4.78 -14.87
CA THR A 252 14.19 -3.83 -14.17
C THR A 252 14.69 -2.77 -15.16
N VAL A 253 14.44 -1.50 -14.86
CA VAL A 253 14.90 -0.36 -15.67
C VAL A 253 15.72 0.56 -14.79
N SER A 254 16.96 0.86 -15.18
CA SER A 254 17.87 1.73 -14.44
C SER A 254 18.52 2.76 -15.36
N GLY A 255 18.66 3.99 -14.87
CA GLY A 255 19.26 5.11 -15.59
C GLY A 255 18.29 5.89 -16.48
N ASP A 256 18.85 6.71 -17.38
CA ASP A 256 18.10 7.57 -18.29
C ASP A 256 17.53 6.77 -19.47
N VAL A 257 16.38 6.13 -19.26
CA VAL A 257 15.69 5.29 -20.26
C VAL A 257 14.38 5.94 -20.69
N TRP A 258 14.09 5.87 -21.98
CA TRP A 258 12.86 6.37 -22.61
C TRP A 258 12.24 5.28 -23.48
N PHE A 259 10.91 5.21 -23.50
CA PHE A 259 10.13 4.23 -24.24
C PHE A 259 9.27 4.92 -25.30
N GLY A 260 9.43 4.48 -26.55
CA GLY A 260 8.52 4.82 -27.64
C GLY A 260 7.13 4.20 -27.46
N LYS A 261 6.25 4.46 -28.43
CA LYS A 261 4.91 3.86 -28.48
C LYS A 261 4.97 2.37 -28.85
N ASP A 262 3.93 1.63 -28.48
CA ASP A 262 3.72 0.23 -28.92
C ASP A 262 4.87 -0.74 -28.59
N VAL A 263 5.59 -0.49 -27.49
CA VAL A 263 6.63 -1.40 -26.98
C VAL A 263 5.98 -2.61 -26.30
N SER A 264 6.53 -3.81 -26.49
CA SER A 264 6.09 -5.04 -25.80
C SER A 264 7.24 -5.65 -25.00
N LEU A 265 6.99 -5.97 -23.73
CA LEU A 265 7.98 -6.50 -22.79
C LEU A 265 7.53 -7.87 -22.30
N LYS A 266 8.36 -8.89 -22.55
CA LYS A 266 8.01 -10.30 -22.33
C LYS A 266 9.09 -11.05 -21.53
N GLY A 267 8.65 -11.94 -20.66
CA GLY A 267 9.53 -12.72 -19.78
C GLY A 267 10.36 -11.82 -18.87
N THR A 268 11.69 -12.00 -18.88
CA THR A 268 12.61 -11.17 -18.08
C THR A 268 13.30 -10.11 -18.93
N VAL A 269 13.02 -8.83 -18.66
CA VAL A 269 13.64 -7.69 -19.34
C VAL A 269 14.41 -6.83 -18.33
N ILE A 270 15.68 -6.57 -18.64
CA ILE A 270 16.56 -5.71 -17.83
C ILE A 270 17.16 -4.64 -18.74
N ILE A 271 16.94 -3.36 -18.43
CA ILE A 271 17.44 -2.23 -19.21
C ILE A 271 18.29 -1.36 -18.29
N ILE A 272 19.57 -1.16 -18.65
CA ILE A 272 20.54 -0.42 -17.82
C ILE A 272 21.25 0.61 -18.69
N ALA A 273 20.90 1.88 -18.49
CA ALA A 273 21.68 3.02 -18.93
C ALA A 273 22.65 3.41 -17.80
N ASN A 274 23.96 3.40 -18.07
CA ASN A 274 24.95 3.80 -17.08
C ASN A 274 24.93 5.32 -16.85
N HIS A 275 25.65 5.79 -15.84
CA HIS A 275 25.75 7.22 -15.56
C HIS A 275 26.29 7.99 -16.78
N GLY A 276 25.55 9.01 -17.21
CA GLY A 276 25.88 9.81 -18.40
C GLY A 276 25.37 9.24 -19.73
N ASP A 277 24.98 7.96 -19.75
CA ASP A 277 24.36 7.33 -20.91
C ASP A 277 22.84 7.53 -20.91
N ARG A 278 22.25 7.45 -22.11
CA ARG A 278 20.81 7.45 -22.33
C ARG A 278 20.43 6.32 -23.27
N ILE A 279 19.31 5.67 -23.02
CA ILE A 279 18.75 4.64 -23.92
C ILE A 279 17.33 5.06 -24.32
N ASP A 280 17.15 5.34 -25.61
CA ASP A 280 15.83 5.47 -26.23
C ASP A 280 15.43 4.11 -26.84
N ILE A 281 14.37 3.50 -26.29
CA ILE A 281 13.77 2.29 -26.85
C ILE A 281 12.84 2.71 -28.00
N PRO A 282 13.13 2.31 -29.26
CA PRO A 282 12.34 2.71 -30.41
C PRO A 282 10.86 2.28 -30.32
N PRO A 283 9.93 3.01 -30.96
CA PRO A 283 8.54 2.56 -31.08
C PRO A 283 8.42 1.18 -31.73
N GLY A 284 7.44 0.38 -31.29
CA GLY A 284 7.20 -0.98 -31.79
C GLY A 284 8.22 -2.03 -31.35
N THR A 285 9.18 -1.68 -30.48
CA THR A 285 10.22 -2.62 -30.03
C THR A 285 9.61 -3.73 -29.19
N ILE A 286 10.00 -4.97 -29.48
CA ILE A 286 9.65 -6.14 -28.68
C ILE A 286 10.92 -6.62 -27.96
N LEU A 287 10.90 -6.61 -26.62
CA LEU A 287 11.98 -7.15 -25.79
C LEU A 287 11.47 -8.40 -25.06
N GLU A 288 12.05 -9.55 -25.41
CA GLU A 288 11.73 -10.82 -24.79
C GLU A 288 12.99 -11.49 -24.25
N ASN A 289 13.04 -11.70 -22.93
CA ASN A 289 14.16 -12.36 -22.26
C ASN A 289 15.53 -11.72 -22.59
N LYS A 290 15.59 -10.38 -22.55
CA LYS A 290 16.77 -9.59 -22.93
C LYS A 290 17.31 -8.74 -21.79
N ILE A 291 18.63 -8.57 -21.82
CA ILE A 291 19.34 -7.53 -21.10
C ILE A 291 19.81 -6.51 -22.13
N VAL A 292 19.40 -5.26 -21.99
CA VAL A 292 19.76 -4.13 -22.85
C VAL A 292 20.62 -3.17 -22.03
N SER A 293 21.79 -2.83 -22.54
CA SER A 293 22.66 -1.82 -21.94
C SER A 293 23.42 -1.05 -23.00
N GLY A 294 23.89 0.15 -22.66
CA GLY A 294 24.66 1.01 -23.55
C GLY A 294 24.11 2.43 -23.63
N ASN A 295 24.35 3.08 -24.76
CA ASN A 295 23.97 4.47 -25.03
C ASN A 295 23.42 4.57 -26.45
N LEU A 296 22.14 4.91 -26.57
CA LEU A 296 21.42 5.05 -27.82
C LEU A 296 20.47 6.25 -27.72
N ARG A 297 20.67 7.24 -28.60
CA ARG A 297 19.78 8.40 -28.74
C ARG A 297 19.09 8.38 -30.09
N ILE A 298 17.78 8.50 -30.09
CA ILE A 298 16.96 8.62 -31.29
C ILE A 298 16.54 10.08 -31.41
N LEU A 299 16.85 10.71 -32.54
CA LEU A 299 16.53 12.12 -32.82
C LEU A 299 15.45 12.18 -33.91
N ASP A 300 14.55 13.15 -33.80
CA ASP A 300 13.59 13.45 -34.85
C ASP A 300 14.35 13.93 -36.11
N HIS A 301 13.95 13.43 -37.28
CA HIS A 301 14.52 13.79 -38.58
C HIS A 301 13.75 14.94 -39.23
#